data_AF-A0A076I080-F1
#
_entry.id   AF-A0A076I080-F1
#
_cell.length_a   1.000
_cell.length_b   1.000
_cell.length_c   1.000
_cell.angle_alpha   90.00
_cell.angle_beta   90.00
_cell.angle_gamma   90.00
#
_symmetry.space_group_name_H-M   'P 1'
#
loop_
_entity.id
_entity.type
_entity.pdbx_description
1 polymer ?
#
loop_
_entity_poly.entity_id
_entity_poly.type
_entity_poly.pdbx_seq_one_letter_code
_entity_poly.pdbx_strand_id
1 'polypeptide(L)'
;MRLHLHSFALPLVLASLPTYAQRPATPTPEQLRRQMRPLQFLAGTWQGDGWSLAPDGQKYPFQQTEQVQVRLDSVALLVQGLGRTPAGQPVHQALATLSYDAATATYRMRSMTHQGQFIDAQATPLPGGRAMQWGFAYPSGGQVRFTIRLTPEGHWHEVGEFSRDGQKWQQTLEMTLRRTGS
;
A
#
# COMPACT_ATOMS: atom_id res chain seq x y z
N MET A 1 -0.73 -84.39 -18.69
CA MET A 1 0.56 -83.71 -18.85
C MET A 1 0.31 -82.22 -18.67
N ARG A 2 0.70 -81.64 -17.52
CA ARG A 2 0.45 -80.23 -17.16
C ARG A 2 1.46 -79.34 -17.90
N LEU A 3 1.00 -78.29 -18.59
CA LEU A 3 1.89 -77.25 -19.13
C LEU A 3 1.74 -75.97 -18.28
N HIS A 4 2.87 -75.49 -17.77
CA HIS A 4 2.99 -74.39 -16.83
C HIS A 4 2.92 -73.02 -17.53
N LEU A 5 1.96 -72.19 -17.13
CA LEU A 5 1.88 -70.78 -17.51
C LEU A 5 3.00 -69.99 -16.82
N HIS A 6 3.95 -69.45 -17.59
CA HIS A 6 5.02 -68.61 -17.05
C HIS A 6 4.52 -67.15 -16.99
N SER A 7 4.27 -66.65 -15.77
CA SER A 7 3.98 -65.25 -15.51
C SER A 7 5.26 -64.41 -15.69
N PHE A 8 5.31 -63.60 -16.75
CA PHE A 8 6.31 -62.53 -16.86
C PHE A 8 5.84 -61.31 -16.06
N ALA A 9 6.48 -61.05 -14.92
CA ALA A 9 6.33 -59.80 -14.19
C ALA A 9 7.26 -58.74 -14.81
N LEU A 10 6.69 -57.73 -15.46
CA LEU A 10 7.41 -56.59 -16.03
C LEU A 10 7.75 -55.59 -14.89
N PRO A 11 9.02 -55.22 -14.67
CA PRO A 11 9.35 -54.21 -13.66
C PRO A 11 8.90 -52.82 -14.16
N LEU A 12 7.95 -52.22 -13.44
CA LEU A 12 7.49 -50.85 -13.66
C LEU A 12 8.58 -49.87 -13.14
N VAL A 13 9.39 -49.33 -14.05
CA VAL A 13 10.34 -48.27 -13.73
C VAL A 13 9.57 -46.95 -13.66
N LEU A 14 9.30 -46.50 -12.42
CA LEU A 14 8.81 -45.14 -12.14
C LEU A 14 9.95 -44.15 -12.38
N ALA A 15 9.99 -43.57 -13.58
CA ALA A 15 10.85 -42.42 -13.86
C ALA A 15 10.31 -41.19 -13.11
N SER A 16 11.02 -40.81 -12.04
CA SER A 16 10.78 -39.55 -11.33
C SER A 16 11.20 -38.38 -12.23
N LEU A 17 10.24 -37.85 -12.99
CA LEU A 17 10.44 -36.60 -13.71
C LEU A 17 10.68 -35.48 -12.68
N PRO A 18 11.76 -34.69 -12.78
CA PRO A 18 11.93 -33.53 -11.94
C PRO A 18 10.77 -32.57 -12.22
N THR A 19 9.91 -32.39 -11.23
CA THR A 19 8.92 -31.31 -11.21
C THR A 19 9.69 -30.00 -11.14
N TYR A 20 9.98 -29.41 -12.30
CA TYR A 20 10.30 -27.99 -12.35
C TYR A 20 9.08 -27.26 -11.83
N ALA A 21 9.15 -26.80 -10.57
CA ALA A 21 8.18 -25.88 -10.02
C ALA A 21 8.03 -24.72 -11.03
N GLN A 22 6.87 -24.63 -11.67
CA GLN A 22 6.59 -23.55 -12.60
C GLN A 22 6.73 -22.25 -11.81
N ARG A 23 7.79 -21.47 -12.09
CA ARG A 23 7.86 -20.10 -11.59
C ARG A 23 6.56 -19.41 -12.00
N PRO A 24 5.89 -18.68 -11.09
CA PRO A 24 4.75 -17.86 -11.48
C PRO A 24 5.15 -17.03 -12.70
N ALA A 25 4.34 -17.07 -13.76
CA ALA A 25 4.61 -16.28 -14.95
C ALA A 25 4.78 -14.81 -14.55
N THR A 26 5.84 -14.17 -15.05
CA THR A 26 6.03 -12.73 -14.84
C THR A 26 4.79 -11.99 -15.32
N PRO A 27 4.18 -11.10 -14.50
CA PRO A 27 2.98 -10.39 -14.90
C PRO A 27 3.26 -9.50 -16.11
N THR A 28 2.32 -9.47 -17.05
CA THR A 28 2.32 -8.51 -18.14
C THR A 28 2.05 -7.09 -17.62
N PRO A 29 2.52 -6.04 -18.31
CA PRO A 29 2.18 -4.66 -17.95
C PRO A 29 0.67 -4.42 -17.86
N GLU A 30 -0.13 -5.02 -18.74
CA GLU A 30 -1.59 -4.88 -18.70
C GLU A 30 -2.19 -5.47 -17.41
N GLN A 31 -1.72 -6.64 -16.96
CA GLN A 31 -2.15 -7.21 -15.68
C GLN A 31 -1.84 -6.26 -14.52
N LEU A 32 -0.66 -5.64 -14.50
CA LEU A 32 -0.27 -4.67 -13.46
C LEU A 32 -1.14 -3.40 -13.50
N ARG A 33 -1.42 -2.85 -14.70
CA ARG A 33 -2.33 -1.71 -14.85
C ARG A 33 -3.73 -2.01 -14.32
N ARG A 34 -4.24 -3.23 -14.56
CA ARG A 34 -5.54 -3.66 -14.02
C ARG A 34 -5.53 -3.69 -12.50
N GLN A 35 -4.46 -4.18 -11.88
CA GLN A 35 -4.31 -4.16 -10.41
C GLN A 35 -4.23 -2.74 -9.86
N MET A 36 -3.56 -1.81 -10.54
CA MET A 36 -3.40 -0.43 -10.04
C MET A 36 -4.63 0.45 -10.20
N ARG A 37 -5.58 0.11 -11.08
CA ARG A 37 -6.78 0.90 -11.37
C ARG A 37 -7.54 1.38 -10.10
N PRO A 38 -7.78 0.55 -9.07
CA PRO A 38 -8.51 0.96 -7.86
C PRO A 38 -7.82 2.03 -7.02
N LEU A 39 -6.52 2.30 -7.23
CA LEU A 39 -5.75 3.29 -6.47
C LEU A 39 -5.58 4.61 -7.24
N GLN A 40 -5.96 4.65 -8.53
CA GLN A 40 -5.74 5.82 -9.38
C GLN A 40 -6.58 7.04 -8.97
N PHE A 41 -7.59 6.88 -8.10
CA PHE A 41 -8.37 8.01 -7.59
C PHE A 41 -7.52 9.03 -6.80
N LEU A 42 -6.35 8.61 -6.30
CA LEU A 42 -5.41 9.49 -5.59
C LEU A 42 -4.71 10.47 -6.53
N ALA A 43 -4.59 10.15 -7.82
CA ALA A 43 -3.79 10.92 -8.77
C ALA A 43 -4.31 12.35 -8.91
N GLY A 44 -3.47 13.35 -8.63
CA GLY A 44 -3.83 14.76 -8.62
C GLY A 44 -2.95 15.58 -7.67
N THR A 45 -3.20 16.88 -7.66
CA THR A 45 -2.65 17.79 -6.65
C THR A 45 -3.73 18.08 -5.62
N TRP A 46 -3.38 18.00 -4.34
CA TRP A 46 -4.29 18.17 -3.22
C TRP A 46 -3.72 19.13 -2.21
N GLN A 47 -4.60 19.88 -1.54
CA GLN A 47 -4.24 20.78 -0.47
C GLN A 47 -5.37 20.91 0.55
N GLY A 48 -5.03 20.99 1.83
CA GLY A 48 -5.99 21.29 2.87
C GLY A 48 -5.34 21.30 4.25
N ASP A 49 -6.16 21.13 5.26
CA ASP A 49 -5.77 21.23 6.66
C ASP A 49 -5.99 19.90 7.37
N GLY A 50 -5.24 19.73 8.46
CA GLY A 50 -5.34 18.58 9.32
C GLY A 50 -4.81 18.86 10.72
N TRP A 51 -4.79 17.83 11.53
CA TRP A 51 -4.19 17.85 12.85
C TRP A 51 -3.49 16.52 13.14
N SER A 52 -2.44 16.57 13.96
CA SER A 52 -1.75 15.39 14.48
C SER A 52 -1.67 15.44 16.00
N LEU A 53 -1.79 14.28 16.64
CA LEU A 53 -1.60 14.11 18.07
C LEU A 53 -0.10 14.10 18.39
N ALA A 54 0.34 15.02 19.23
CA ALA A 54 1.71 15.08 19.71
C ALA A 54 1.90 14.25 20.99
N PRO A 55 3.15 13.99 21.43
CA PRO A 55 3.43 13.22 22.64
C PRO A 55 2.85 13.81 23.93
N ASP A 56 2.56 15.12 23.96
CA ASP A 56 1.90 15.81 25.08
C ASP A 56 0.38 15.54 25.15
N GLY A 57 -0.16 14.77 24.20
CA GLY A 57 -1.58 14.45 24.10
C GLY A 57 -2.42 15.56 23.47
N GLN A 58 -1.81 16.66 22.99
CA GLN A 58 -2.50 17.75 22.32
C GLN A 58 -2.52 17.55 20.81
N LYS A 59 -3.54 18.12 20.16
CA LYS A 59 -3.67 18.14 18.71
C LYS A 59 -3.00 19.39 18.16
N TYR A 60 -2.03 19.22 17.27
CA TYR A 60 -1.37 20.32 16.58
C TYR A 60 -1.86 20.41 15.14
N PRO A 61 -2.35 21.58 14.70
CA PRO A 61 -2.83 21.77 13.34
C PRO A 61 -1.65 21.84 12.35
N PHE A 62 -1.91 21.40 11.12
CA PHE A 62 -0.99 21.56 10.00
C PHE A 62 -1.75 21.81 8.70
N GLN A 63 -1.06 22.42 7.74
CA GLN A 63 -1.46 22.52 6.35
C GLN A 63 -0.71 21.47 5.54
N GLN A 64 -1.42 20.69 4.72
CA GLN A 64 -0.85 19.62 3.92
C GLN A 64 -1.02 19.90 2.43
N THR A 65 -0.01 19.54 1.67
CA THR A 65 -0.07 19.40 0.22
C THR A 65 0.35 18.00 -0.18
N GLU A 66 -0.36 17.41 -1.14
CA GLU A 66 -0.03 16.12 -1.73
C GLU A 66 0.00 16.26 -3.26
N GLN A 67 1.05 15.78 -3.91
CA GLN A 67 1.10 15.63 -5.35
C GLN A 67 1.26 14.14 -5.69
N VAL A 68 0.23 13.57 -6.30
CA VAL A 68 0.19 12.18 -6.71
C VAL A 68 0.20 12.07 -8.22
N GLN A 69 1.20 11.38 -8.75
CA GLN A 69 1.39 11.27 -10.18
C GLN A 69 1.40 9.82 -10.63
N VAL A 70 0.67 9.53 -11.70
CA VAL A 70 0.72 8.23 -12.36
C VAL A 70 2.07 8.09 -13.07
N ARG A 71 2.72 6.95 -12.90
CA ARG A 71 4.06 6.66 -13.43
C ARG A 71 4.15 5.27 -14.03
N LEU A 72 5.18 5.09 -14.85
CA LEU A 72 5.52 3.80 -15.46
C LEU A 72 4.31 3.19 -16.19
N ASP A 73 3.62 4.00 -16.99
CA ASP A 73 2.47 3.53 -17.77
C ASP A 73 1.38 2.87 -16.88
N SER A 74 0.99 3.61 -15.83
CA SER A 74 -0.05 3.23 -14.86
C SER A 74 0.24 2.02 -13.96
N VAL A 75 1.50 1.56 -13.86
CA VAL A 75 1.85 0.49 -12.90
C VAL A 75 2.31 0.99 -11.53
N ALA A 76 2.51 2.30 -11.36
CA ALA A 76 2.88 2.89 -10.09
C ALA A 76 2.29 4.31 -9.92
N LEU A 77 2.12 4.71 -8.66
CA LEU A 77 1.90 6.10 -8.26
C LEU A 77 3.15 6.62 -7.55
N LEU A 78 3.54 7.86 -7.84
CA LEU A 78 4.51 8.65 -7.09
C LEU A 78 3.74 9.65 -6.24
N VAL A 79 3.96 9.65 -4.92
CA VAL A 79 3.28 10.52 -3.96
C VAL A 79 4.32 11.44 -3.32
N GLN A 80 4.07 12.74 -3.33
CA GLN A 80 4.91 13.75 -2.70
C GLN A 80 4.08 14.54 -1.70
N GLY A 81 4.40 14.42 -0.42
CA GLY A 81 3.69 15.08 0.67
C GLY A 81 4.54 16.14 1.33
N LEU A 82 3.92 17.27 1.67
CA LEU A 82 4.55 18.36 2.42
C LEU A 82 3.54 18.95 3.41
N GLY A 83 3.86 18.81 4.69
CA GLY A 83 3.12 19.35 5.81
C GLY A 83 3.82 20.56 6.43
N ARG A 84 3.05 21.59 6.78
CA ARG A 84 3.52 22.85 7.36
C ARG A 84 2.73 23.22 8.60
N THR A 85 3.36 23.88 9.56
CA THR A 85 2.62 24.59 10.62
C THR A 85 1.74 25.69 10.02
N PRO A 86 0.74 26.22 10.75
CA PRO A 86 0.00 27.40 10.32
C PRO A 86 0.89 28.63 10.07
N ALA A 87 2.09 28.68 10.65
CA ALA A 87 3.09 29.72 10.40
C ALA A 87 3.97 29.46 9.16
N GLY A 88 3.69 28.41 8.38
CA GLY A 88 4.37 28.08 7.12
C GLY A 88 5.63 27.22 7.27
N GLN A 89 6.05 26.88 8.49
CA GLN A 89 7.27 26.11 8.72
C GLN A 89 7.08 24.63 8.35
N PRO A 90 7.99 24.00 7.59
CA PRO A 90 7.87 22.58 7.23
C PRO A 90 7.99 21.70 8.48
N VAL A 91 7.02 20.80 8.67
CA VAL A 91 7.00 19.82 9.78
C VAL A 91 7.06 18.38 9.29
N HIS A 92 6.68 18.15 8.04
CA HIS A 92 6.73 16.84 7.42
C HIS A 92 7.02 17.00 5.92
N GLN A 93 7.89 16.15 5.38
CA GLN A 93 8.12 16.09 3.94
C GLN A 93 8.45 14.65 3.58
N ALA A 94 7.70 14.08 2.65
CA ALA A 94 7.81 12.68 2.27
C ALA A 94 7.70 12.46 0.76
N LEU A 95 8.37 11.41 0.30
CA LEU A 95 8.26 10.86 -1.05
C LEU A 95 7.89 9.38 -0.93
N ALA A 96 6.87 8.94 -1.66
CA ALA A 96 6.47 7.54 -1.67
C ALA A 96 6.18 7.01 -3.08
N THR A 97 6.34 5.70 -3.23
CA THR A 97 5.83 4.95 -4.38
C THR A 97 4.76 3.98 -3.91
N LEU A 98 3.66 3.86 -4.67
CA LEU A 98 2.60 2.89 -4.44
C LEU A 98 2.44 2.02 -5.68
N SER A 99 2.58 0.71 -5.52
CA SER A 99 2.55 -0.26 -6.63
C SER A 99 2.03 -1.63 -6.17
N TYR A 100 1.59 -2.45 -7.13
CA TYR A 100 1.23 -3.84 -6.90
C TYR A 100 2.46 -4.73 -7.05
N ASP A 101 2.77 -5.51 -6.02
CA ASP A 101 3.79 -6.55 -6.02
C ASP A 101 3.15 -7.89 -6.42
N ALA A 102 3.39 -8.30 -7.66
CA ALA A 102 2.84 -9.55 -8.19
C ALA A 102 3.49 -10.82 -7.61
N ALA A 103 4.68 -10.73 -7.01
CA ALA A 103 5.32 -11.88 -6.38
C ALA A 103 4.60 -12.27 -5.08
N THR A 104 4.09 -11.27 -4.35
CA THR A 104 3.37 -11.47 -3.08
C THR A 104 1.86 -11.27 -3.20
N ALA A 105 1.38 -10.84 -4.36
CA ALA A 105 0.01 -10.43 -4.61
C ALA A 105 -0.51 -9.34 -3.65
N THR A 106 0.36 -8.43 -3.23
CA THR A 106 0.05 -7.34 -2.30
C THR A 106 0.29 -5.96 -2.93
N TYR A 107 -0.29 -4.89 -2.36
CA TYR A 107 0.13 -3.54 -2.70
C TYR A 107 1.15 -3.05 -1.67
N ARG A 108 2.17 -2.34 -2.15
CA ARG A 108 3.27 -1.82 -1.34
C ARG A 108 3.33 -0.31 -1.48
N MET A 109 3.32 0.38 -0.34
CA MET A 109 3.68 1.79 -0.23
C MET A 109 5.07 1.90 0.38
N ARG A 110 6.04 2.33 -0.42
CA ARG A 110 7.42 2.57 0.02
C ARG A 110 7.65 4.05 0.14
N SER A 111 7.89 4.54 1.34
CA SER A 111 8.05 5.97 1.60
C SER A 111 9.36 6.29 2.31
N MET A 112 9.84 7.50 2.09
CA MET A 112 10.94 8.09 2.82
C MET A 112 10.61 9.52 3.24
N THR A 113 11.09 9.93 4.40
CA THR A 113 10.99 11.32 4.88
C THR A 113 12.28 12.08 4.62
N HIS A 114 12.26 13.42 4.66
CA HIS A 114 13.49 14.20 4.53
C HIS A 114 14.50 13.93 5.66
N GLN A 115 14.05 13.39 6.79
CA GLN A 115 14.89 12.95 7.90
C GLN A 115 15.52 11.56 7.68
N GLY A 116 15.30 10.94 6.52
CA GLY A 116 15.89 9.65 6.15
C GLY A 116 15.16 8.43 6.72
N GLN A 117 14.00 8.61 7.37
CA GLN A 117 13.18 7.49 7.82
C GLN A 117 12.60 6.79 6.60
N PHE A 118 12.61 5.46 6.60
CA PHE A 118 12.09 4.63 5.51
C PHE A 118 10.99 3.71 6.04
N ILE A 119 9.91 3.59 5.26
CA ILE A 119 8.79 2.70 5.55
C ILE A 119 8.49 1.88 4.30
N ASP A 120 8.27 0.57 4.49
CA ASP A 120 7.74 -0.32 3.46
C ASP A 120 6.42 -0.95 3.95
N ALA A 121 5.32 -0.24 3.71
CA ALA A 121 3.99 -0.51 4.25
C ALA A 121 3.12 -1.32 3.29
N GLN A 122 2.30 -2.21 3.83
CA GLN A 122 1.27 -2.86 3.02
C GLN A 122 0.15 -1.85 2.77
N ALA A 123 -0.42 -1.89 1.58
CA ALA A 123 -1.58 -1.11 1.18
C ALA A 123 -2.68 -2.04 0.68
N THR A 124 -3.93 -1.61 0.85
CA THR A 124 -5.11 -2.37 0.46
C THR A 124 -6.16 -1.39 -0.04
N PRO A 125 -6.55 -1.45 -1.33
CA PRO A 125 -7.77 -0.82 -1.79
C PRO A 125 -8.97 -1.33 -0.97
N LEU A 126 -9.84 -0.44 -0.54
CA LEU A 126 -11.04 -0.80 0.20
C LEU A 126 -12.26 -0.90 -0.74
N PRO A 127 -13.32 -1.64 -0.35
CA PRO A 127 -14.55 -1.72 -1.12
C PRO A 127 -15.14 -0.34 -1.45
N GLY A 128 -15.77 -0.21 -2.63
CA GLY A 128 -16.36 1.06 -3.11
C GLY A 128 -15.44 1.89 -4.01
N GLY A 129 -14.18 1.50 -4.21
CA GLY A 129 -13.32 1.99 -5.30
C GLY A 129 -12.78 3.42 -5.15
N ARG A 130 -12.97 4.06 -3.99
CA ARG A 130 -12.45 5.41 -3.68
C ARG A 130 -11.85 5.49 -2.28
N ALA A 131 -11.30 4.38 -1.83
CA ALA A 131 -10.77 4.25 -0.50
C ALA A 131 -9.60 3.27 -0.50
N MET A 132 -8.62 3.51 0.36
CA MET A 132 -7.55 2.57 0.64
C MET A 132 -7.14 2.65 2.11
N GLN A 133 -6.53 1.58 2.60
CA GLN A 133 -5.83 1.58 3.87
C GLN A 133 -4.36 1.22 3.62
N TRP A 134 -3.45 1.83 4.37
CA TRP A 134 -2.05 1.41 4.41
C TRP A 134 -1.52 1.48 5.84
N GLY A 135 -0.49 0.70 6.15
CA GLY A 135 0.00 0.62 7.52
C GLY A 135 1.30 -0.15 7.67
N PHE A 136 1.93 0.03 8.83
CA PHE A 136 3.23 -0.56 9.17
C PHE A 136 3.36 -0.73 10.69
N ALA A 137 4.27 -1.62 11.09
CA ALA A 137 4.67 -1.75 12.48
C ALA A 137 5.58 -0.57 12.88
N TYR A 138 5.29 0.06 14.01
CA TYR A 138 6.07 1.20 14.48
C TYR A 138 7.35 0.70 15.18
N PRO A 139 8.55 1.29 14.93
CA PRO A 139 9.81 0.76 15.45
C PRO A 139 9.87 0.62 16.98
N SER A 140 9.23 1.52 17.72
CA SER A 140 9.15 1.46 19.19
C SER A 140 8.05 0.54 19.72
N GLY A 141 7.45 -0.29 18.84
CA GLY A 141 6.33 -1.17 19.13
C GLY A 141 4.97 -0.57 18.79
N GLY A 142 4.01 -1.45 18.51
CA GLY A 142 2.67 -1.10 18.04
C GLY A 142 2.55 -1.04 16.51
N GLN A 143 1.38 -0.62 16.05
CA GLN A 143 1.00 -0.58 14.65
C GLN A 143 0.41 0.79 14.32
N VAL A 144 0.71 1.29 13.12
CA VAL A 144 0.10 2.48 12.55
C VAL A 144 -0.71 2.06 11.34
N ARG A 145 -1.90 2.65 11.19
CA ARG A 145 -2.70 2.54 9.98
C ARG A 145 -3.21 3.91 9.55
N PHE A 146 -3.34 4.09 8.26
CA PHE A 146 -3.93 5.25 7.63
C PHE A 146 -5.05 4.79 6.72
N THR A 147 -6.22 5.41 6.84
CA THR A 147 -7.37 5.15 5.97
C THR A 147 -7.65 6.40 5.16
N ILE A 148 -7.48 6.31 3.85
CA ILE A 148 -7.76 7.37 2.88
C ILE A 148 -9.08 7.06 2.20
N ARG A 149 -9.97 8.06 2.07
CA ARG A 149 -11.22 7.96 1.31
C ARG A 149 -11.51 9.26 0.57
N LEU A 150 -12.12 9.19 -0.61
CA LEU A 150 -12.79 10.36 -1.17
C LEU A 150 -14.17 10.53 -0.54
N THR A 151 -14.45 11.73 -0.04
CA THR A 151 -15.80 12.11 0.42
C THR A 151 -16.78 12.16 -0.77
N PRO A 152 -18.10 12.26 -0.55
CA PRO A 152 -19.07 12.45 -1.63
C PRO A 152 -18.76 13.67 -2.52
N GLU A 153 -18.17 14.71 -1.94
CA GLU A 153 -17.74 15.94 -2.62
C GLU A 153 -16.41 15.76 -3.38
N GLY A 154 -15.77 14.60 -3.27
CA GLY A 154 -14.50 14.28 -3.91
C GLY A 154 -13.27 14.78 -3.16
N HIS A 155 -13.39 15.17 -1.90
CA HIS A 155 -12.24 15.55 -1.08
C HIS A 155 -11.49 14.32 -0.58
N TRP A 156 -10.16 14.36 -0.56
CA TRP A 156 -9.36 13.36 0.13
C TRP A 156 -9.52 13.56 1.62
N HIS A 157 -10.10 12.59 2.31
CA HIS A 157 -10.16 12.54 3.76
C HIS A 157 -9.28 11.39 4.26
N GLU A 158 -8.37 11.67 5.19
CA GLU A 158 -7.45 10.70 5.74
C GLU A 158 -7.41 10.73 7.26
N VAL A 159 -7.50 9.53 7.83
CA VAL A 159 -7.44 9.29 9.27
C VAL A 159 -6.24 8.38 9.53
N GLY A 160 -5.34 8.84 10.40
CA GLY A 160 -4.23 8.05 10.93
C GLY A 160 -4.51 7.57 12.35
N GLU A 161 -4.21 6.32 12.63
CA GLU A 161 -4.46 5.68 13.92
C GLU A 161 -3.24 4.86 14.37
N PHE A 162 -3.02 4.83 15.68
CA PHE A 162 -2.01 4.01 16.33
C PHE A 162 -2.66 2.97 17.24
N SER A 163 -2.09 1.78 17.30
CA SER A 163 -2.49 0.74 18.24
C SER A 163 -1.28 0.07 18.88
N ARG A 164 -1.28 -0.06 20.21
CA ARG A 164 -0.22 -0.76 20.94
C ARG A 164 -0.40 -2.28 20.92
N ASP A 165 -1.64 -2.76 20.88
CA ASP A 165 -2.02 -4.17 20.99
C ASP A 165 -2.62 -4.75 19.68
N GLY A 166 -2.79 -3.91 18.65
CA GLY A 166 -3.45 -4.26 17.39
C GLY A 166 -4.99 -4.30 17.47
N GLN A 167 -5.58 -4.08 18.65
CA GLN A 167 -7.01 -4.21 18.91
C GLN A 167 -7.64 -2.84 19.18
N LYS A 168 -7.03 -2.04 20.07
CA LYS A 168 -7.49 -0.69 20.41
C LYS A 168 -6.73 0.31 19.56
N TRP A 169 -7.47 1.02 18.72
CA TRP A 169 -6.92 2.03 17.81
C TRP A 169 -7.27 3.43 18.31
N GLN A 170 -6.25 4.25 18.51
CA GLN A 170 -6.38 5.66 18.85
C GLN A 170 -6.09 6.48 17.60
N GLN A 171 -6.99 7.39 17.26
CA GLN A 171 -6.76 8.35 16.19
C GLN A 171 -5.65 9.33 16.59
N THR A 172 -4.63 9.42 15.75
CA THR A 172 -3.46 10.28 15.92
C THR A 172 -3.31 11.31 14.81
N LEU A 173 -4.08 11.19 13.73
CA LEU A 173 -4.06 12.15 12.63
C LEU A 173 -5.44 12.22 11.96
N GLU A 174 -5.79 13.41 11.49
CA GLU A 174 -6.89 13.62 10.55
C GLU A 174 -6.51 14.73 9.57
N MET A 175 -6.88 14.59 8.31
CA MET A 175 -6.81 15.69 7.35
C MET A 175 -7.88 15.57 6.27
N THR A 176 -8.26 16.72 5.71
CA THR A 176 -9.14 16.80 4.55
C THR A 176 -8.54 17.72 3.51
N LEU A 177 -8.27 17.19 2.32
CA LEU A 177 -7.61 17.88 1.22
C LEU A 177 -8.56 18.03 0.03
N ARG A 178 -8.57 19.21 -0.55
CA ARG A 178 -9.27 19.55 -1.78
C ARG A 178 -8.32 19.45 -2.95
N ARG A 179 -8.82 19.06 -4.11
CA ARG A 179 -8.03 19.02 -5.34
C ARG A 179 -7.71 20.45 -5.79
N THR A 180 -6.46 20.71 -6.12
CA THR A 180 -5.94 22.03 -6.55
C THR A 180 -5.22 21.90 -7.89
N GLY A 181 -5.98 21.65 -8.96
CA GLY A 181 -5.45 21.50 -10.32
C GLY A 181 -6.30 20.57 -11.17
N SER A 182 -6.63 21.02 -12.37
CA SER A 182 -7.27 20.23 -13.44
C SER A 182 -6.23 19.35 -14.12
#